data_AF-A0A3D3EKV2-F1
#
_entry.id   AF-A0A3D3EKV2-F1
#
_cell.length_a   1.000
_cell.length_b   1.000
_cell.length_c   1.000
_cell.angle_alpha   90.00
_cell.angle_beta   90.00
_cell.angle_gamma   90.00
#
_symmetry.space_group_name_H-M   'P 1'
#
loop_
_entity.id
_entity.type
_entity.pdbx_description
1 polymer ?
#
loop_
_entity_poly.entity_id
_entity_poly.type
_entity_poly.pdbx_seq_one_letter_code
_entity_poly.pdbx_strand_id
1 'polypeptide(L)'
;NTGLNLQVAINYGGRDEIIRAVKALSLDIKKNTIAIDNIDEKAMENYMDTKGIPDPDLLIRTSGEKRLSNFLLWQLAYTEFYFTDVLWPDFDKKELMKAIEYYNSRVRRFGAIS
;
A
#
# COMPACT_ATOMS: atom_id res chain seq x y z
N ASN A 1 19.19 1.48 -9.74
CA ASN A 1 19.71 0.33 -8.97
C ASN A 1 18.78 -0.85 -9.26
N THR A 2 19.29 -2.07 -9.41
CA THR A 2 18.51 -3.29 -9.70
C THR A 2 18.21 -4.14 -8.46
N GLY A 3 18.69 -3.73 -7.28
CA GLY A 3 18.44 -4.40 -6.01
C GLY A 3 17.21 -3.87 -5.26
N LEU A 4 17.34 -3.69 -3.95
CA LEU A 4 16.27 -3.18 -3.08
C LEU A 4 15.80 -1.79 -3.52
N ASN A 5 14.49 -1.65 -3.69
CA ASN A 5 13.82 -0.35 -3.73
C ASN A 5 13.40 0.01 -2.31
N LEU A 6 13.94 1.10 -1.78
CA LEU A 6 13.59 1.64 -0.46
C LEU A 6 12.79 2.92 -0.65
N GLN A 7 11.55 2.92 -0.18
CA GLN A 7 10.66 4.08 -0.21
C GLN A 7 10.47 4.63 1.21
N VAL A 8 10.58 5.94 1.33
CA VAL A 8 10.35 6.65 2.60
C VAL A 8 9.18 7.60 2.40
N ALA A 9 8.09 7.35 3.11
CA ALA A 9 6.88 8.16 3.04
C ALA A 9 6.96 9.32 4.05
N ILE A 10 7.28 10.53 3.58
CA ILE A 10 7.43 11.74 4.40
C ILE A 10 6.29 12.71 4.08
N ASN A 11 5.63 13.24 5.11
CA ASN A 11 4.42 14.06 4.95
C ASN A 11 3.36 13.39 4.07
N TYR A 12 3.28 12.07 4.17
CA TYR A 12 2.40 11.24 3.35
C TYR A 12 1.10 10.91 4.11
N GLY A 13 -0.01 10.84 3.37
CA GLY A 13 -1.26 10.29 3.85
C GLY A 13 -2.15 9.84 2.69
N GLY A 14 -2.70 8.63 2.79
CA GLY A 14 -3.46 8.00 1.71
C GLY A 14 -4.68 8.79 1.25
N ARG A 15 -5.38 9.48 2.16
CA ARG A 15 -6.47 10.39 1.76
C ARG A 15 -5.99 11.56 0.90
N ASP A 16 -4.85 12.17 1.24
CA ASP A 16 -4.29 13.28 0.46
C ASP A 16 -3.79 12.79 -0.90
N GLU A 17 -3.12 11.62 -0.93
CA GLU A 17 -2.72 10.94 -2.16
C GLU A 17 -3.92 10.72 -3.10
N ILE A 18 -5.00 10.12 -2.61
CA ILE A 18 -6.21 9.88 -3.41
C ILE A 18 -6.78 11.19 -3.97
N ILE A 19 -6.82 12.27 -3.18
CA ILE A 19 -7.30 13.57 -3.65
C ILE A 19 -6.39 14.11 -4.76
N ARG A 20 -5.06 13.99 -4.63
CA ARG A 20 -4.11 14.42 -5.67
C ARG A 20 -4.25 13.59 -6.94
N ALA A 21 -4.41 12.27 -6.81
CA ALA A 21 -4.64 11.36 -7.93
C ALA A 21 -5.94 11.72 -8.68
N VAL A 22 -7.06 11.92 -7.98
CA VAL A 22 -8.34 12.32 -8.59
C VAL A 22 -8.23 13.67 -9.30
N LYS A 23 -7.52 14.65 -8.71
CA LYS A 23 -7.29 15.95 -9.36
C LYS A 23 -6.49 15.81 -10.66
N ALA A 24 -5.44 14.99 -10.65
CA ALA A 24 -4.61 14.73 -11.84
C ALA A 24 -5.41 14.02 -12.94
N LEU A 25 -6.14 12.96 -12.59
CA LEU A 25 -7.04 12.24 -13.49
C LEU A 25 -8.10 13.18 -14.09
N SER A 26 -8.69 14.05 -13.28
CA SER A 26 -9.70 15.02 -13.75
C SER A 26 -9.14 16.04 -14.76
N LEU A 27 -7.87 16.43 -14.63
CA LEU A 27 -7.22 17.31 -15.61
C LEU A 27 -6.99 16.60 -16.94
N ASP A 28 -6.67 15.32 -16.90
CA ASP A 28 -6.45 14.49 -18.09
C ASP A 28 -7.77 14.19 -18.83
N ILE A 29 -8.86 13.96 -18.10
CA ILE A 29 -10.21 13.90 -18.68
C ILE A 29 -10.52 15.21 -19.42
N LYS A 30 -10.27 16.37 -18.80
CA LYS A 30 -10.51 17.69 -19.43
C LYS A 30 -9.65 17.93 -20.69
N LYS A 31 -8.48 17.29 -20.77
CA LYS A 31 -7.59 17.35 -21.93
C LYS A 31 -7.91 16.30 -23.00
N ASN A 32 -8.95 15.48 -22.79
CA ASN A 32 -9.29 14.33 -23.63
C ASN A 32 -8.15 13.31 -23.78
N THR A 33 -7.26 13.18 -22.78
CA THR A 33 -6.19 12.18 -22.79
C THR A 33 -6.67 10.82 -22.27
N ILE A 34 -7.76 10.79 -21.52
CA ILE A 34 -8.46 9.57 -21.08
C ILE A 34 -9.97 9.81 -21.08
N ALA A 35 -10.74 8.82 -21.54
CA ALA A 35 -12.19 8.83 -21.47
C ALA A 35 -12.65 8.28 -20.11
N ILE A 36 -13.79 8.77 -19.60
CA ILE A 36 -14.36 8.31 -18.31
C ILE A 36 -14.59 6.80 -18.30
N ASP A 37 -15.06 6.24 -19.41
CA ASP A 37 -15.33 4.79 -19.55
C ASP A 37 -14.06 3.93 -19.50
N ASN A 38 -12.88 4.53 -19.64
CA ASN A 38 -11.58 3.85 -19.53
C ASN A 38 -10.98 3.97 -18.11
N ILE A 39 -11.71 4.52 -17.14
CA ILE A 39 -11.24 4.63 -15.75
C ILE A 39 -11.57 3.33 -15.02
N ASP A 40 -10.55 2.56 -14.71
CA ASP A 40 -10.58 1.38 -13.86
C ASP A 40 -9.54 1.47 -12.73
N GLU A 41 -9.38 0.40 -11.94
CA GLU A 41 -8.39 0.35 -10.85
C GLU A 41 -6.96 0.59 -11.36
N LYS A 42 -6.61 0.01 -12.51
CA LYS A 42 -5.29 0.16 -13.14
C LYS A 42 -5.06 1.59 -13.66
N ALA A 43 -6.08 2.24 -14.20
CA ALA A 43 -6.03 3.63 -14.56
C ALA A 43 -5.78 4.48 -13.31
N MET A 44 -6.49 4.22 -12.21
CA MET A 44 -6.32 4.95 -10.95
C MET A 44 -4.90 4.79 -10.36
N GLU A 45 -4.34 3.58 -10.37
CA GLU A 45 -2.95 3.30 -9.93
C GLU A 45 -1.91 4.17 -10.65
N ASN A 46 -2.17 4.52 -11.92
CA ASN A 46 -1.28 5.38 -12.70
C ASN A 46 -1.26 6.85 -12.26
N TYR A 47 -2.16 7.25 -11.37
CA TYR A 47 -2.25 8.58 -10.78
C TYR A 47 -1.86 8.63 -9.30
N MET A 48 -1.64 7.47 -8.67
CA MET A 48 -1.18 7.36 -7.27
C MET A 48 0.31 7.74 -7.15
N ASP A 49 0.75 8.13 -5.96
CA ASP A 49 2.16 8.43 -5.70
C ASP A 49 3.03 7.17 -5.85
N THR A 50 2.43 6.01 -5.60
CA THR A 50 3.06 4.70 -5.73
C THR A 50 3.05 4.14 -7.14
N LYS A 51 2.74 4.95 -8.17
CA LYS A 51 2.75 4.50 -9.56
C LYS A 51 4.02 3.72 -9.91
N GLY A 52 3.84 2.51 -10.45
CA GLY A 52 4.94 1.63 -10.86
C GLY A 52 5.62 0.90 -9.70
N ILE A 53 5.12 1.06 -8.48
CA ILE A 53 5.51 0.28 -7.31
C ILE A 53 4.38 -0.73 -7.06
N PRO A 54 4.69 -2.03 -6.90
CA PRO A 54 3.67 -3.03 -6.60
C PRO A 54 3.07 -2.79 -5.21
N ASP A 55 1.82 -3.19 -5.04
CA ASP A 55 1.15 -3.15 -3.74
C ASP A 55 1.93 -3.98 -2.70
N PRO A 56 1.94 -3.56 -1.42
CA PRO A 56 2.62 -4.32 -0.38
C PRO A 56 1.97 -5.69 -0.18
N ASP A 57 2.79 -6.73 -0.09
CA ASP A 57 2.31 -8.05 0.31
C ASP A 57 2.01 -8.14 1.80
N LEU A 58 2.83 -7.47 2.61
CA LEU A 58 2.80 -7.48 4.07
C LEU A 58 2.96 -6.08 4.63
N LEU A 59 2.02 -5.65 5.48
CA LEU A 59 2.15 -4.49 6.34
C LEU A 59 2.56 -4.93 7.74
N ILE A 60 3.69 -4.43 8.22
CA ILE A 60 4.16 -4.61 9.59
C ILE A 60 3.90 -3.33 10.37
N ARG A 61 3.20 -3.43 11.50
CA ARG A 61 3.01 -2.30 12.43
C ARG A 61 3.36 -2.70 13.86
N THR A 62 4.32 -1.97 14.41
CA THR A 62 4.86 -2.14 15.76
C THR A 62 4.02 -1.44 16.82
N SER A 63 4.43 -1.58 18.09
CA SER A 63 3.85 -0.94 19.28
C SER A 63 2.40 -1.29 19.62
N GLY A 64 1.90 -2.43 19.14
CA GLY A 64 0.59 -3.01 19.48
C GLY A 64 -0.62 -2.35 18.81
N GLU A 65 -0.40 -1.29 18.02
CA GLU A 65 -1.49 -0.49 17.48
C GLU A 65 -2.14 -1.11 16.25
N LYS A 66 -3.41 -1.51 16.37
CA LYS A 66 -4.17 -2.19 15.30
C LYS A 66 -4.98 -1.22 14.46
N ARG A 67 -4.28 -0.36 13.71
CA ARG A 67 -4.88 0.63 12.80
C ARG A 67 -3.96 0.89 11.62
N LEU A 68 -4.47 1.50 10.55
CA LEU A 68 -3.65 1.92 9.40
C LEU A 68 -3.15 3.36 9.53
N SER A 69 -3.84 4.20 10.30
CA SER A 69 -3.49 5.61 10.49
C SER A 69 -3.23 6.38 9.18
N ASN A 70 -4.12 6.21 8.18
CA ASN A 70 -4.03 6.89 6.89
C ASN A 70 -2.79 6.49 6.05
N PHE A 71 -2.18 5.33 6.30
CA PHE A 71 -1.06 4.81 5.51
C PHE A 71 -1.56 3.93 4.36
N LEU A 72 -1.09 4.18 3.12
CA LEU A 72 -1.30 3.37 1.91
C LEU A 72 -2.74 2.82 1.72
N LEU A 73 -3.75 3.68 1.87
CA LEU A 73 -5.14 3.23 1.98
C LEU A 73 -5.65 2.46 0.76
N TRP A 74 -5.19 2.80 -0.44
CA TRP A 74 -5.56 2.12 -1.68
C TRP A 74 -4.77 0.82 -1.84
N GLN A 75 -3.46 0.92 -1.70
CA GLN A 75 -2.49 -0.15 -1.96
C GLN A 75 -2.62 -1.29 -0.95
N LEU A 76 -3.17 -1.03 0.24
CA LEU A 76 -3.34 -2.05 1.29
C LEU A 76 -4.60 -2.91 1.14
N ALA A 77 -5.38 -2.75 0.06
CA ALA A 77 -6.68 -3.41 -0.12
C ALA A 77 -6.63 -4.95 0.05
N TYR A 78 -5.53 -5.58 -0.38
CA TYR A 78 -5.32 -7.03 -0.31
C TYR A 78 -4.06 -7.44 0.47
N THR A 79 -3.45 -6.51 1.20
CA THR A 79 -2.23 -6.73 1.97
C THR A 79 -2.51 -7.51 3.26
N GLU A 80 -1.63 -8.44 3.63
CA GLU A 80 -1.70 -9.09 4.94
C GLU A 80 -1.16 -8.15 6.02
N PHE A 81 -1.82 -8.13 7.18
CA PHE A 81 -1.43 -7.27 8.30
C PHE A 81 -0.79 -8.07 9.43
N TYR A 82 0.39 -7.63 9.84
CA TYR A 82 1.10 -8.13 11.02
C TYR A 82 1.27 -7.01 12.04
N PHE A 83 0.53 -7.11 13.14
CA PHE A 83 0.63 -6.20 14.26
C PHE A 83 1.41 -6.87 15.39
N THR A 84 2.40 -6.19 15.94
CA THR A 84 3.24 -6.69 17.05
C THR A 84 3.35 -5.66 18.15
N ASP A 85 3.41 -6.13 19.40
CA ASP A 85 3.59 -5.30 20.59
C ASP A 85 5.03 -4.79 20.75
N VAL A 86 5.99 -5.35 19.98
CA VAL A 86 7.38 -4.90 19.95
C VAL A 86 7.45 -3.44 19.51
N LEU A 87 8.18 -2.59 20.24
CA LEU A 87 8.38 -1.19 19.91
C LEU A 87 9.34 -1.03 18.73
N TRP A 88 9.19 0.03 17.93
CA TRP A 88 10.04 0.25 16.75
C TRP A 88 11.56 0.23 17.03
N PRO A 89 12.07 0.87 18.11
CA PRO A 89 13.51 0.79 18.42
C PRO A 89 14.01 -0.62 18.75
N ASP A 90 13.12 -1.50 19.19
CA ASP A 90 13.42 -2.89 19.57
C ASP A 90 13.15 -3.89 18.42
N PHE A 91 12.62 -3.42 17.28
CA PHE A 91 12.28 -4.27 16.14
C PHE A 91 13.54 -4.60 15.32
N ASP A 92 14.13 -5.77 15.60
CA ASP A 92 15.36 -6.24 14.97
C ASP A 92 15.12 -7.25 13.83
N LYS A 93 16.21 -7.84 13.32
CA LYS A 93 16.15 -8.87 12.27
C LYS A 93 15.32 -10.08 12.68
N LYS A 94 15.34 -10.51 13.95
CA LYS A 94 14.59 -11.68 14.40
C LYS A 94 13.10 -11.40 14.37
N GLU A 95 12.68 -10.20 14.76
CA GLU A 95 11.28 -9.78 14.69
C GLU A 95 10.79 -9.66 13.24
N LEU A 96 11.63 -9.18 12.32
CA LEU A 96 11.30 -9.20 10.89
C LEU A 96 11.11 -10.63 10.36
N MET A 97 11.96 -11.58 10.76
CA MET A 97 11.81 -12.99 10.35
C MET A 97 10.48 -13.58 10.83
N LYS A 98 10.05 -13.27 12.07
CA LYS A 98 8.73 -13.70 12.58
C LYS A 98 7.57 -13.16 11.74
N ALA A 99 7.65 -11.90 11.32
CA ALA A 99 6.64 -11.30 10.46
C ALA A 99 6.57 -11.99 9.07
N ILE A 100 7.73 -12.35 8.51
CA ILE A 100 7.81 -13.10 7.24
C ILE A 100 7.28 -14.53 7.40
N GLU A 101 7.64 -15.22 8.48
CA GLU A 101 7.12 -16.57 8.78
C GLU A 101 5.59 -16.54 8.95
N TYR A 102 5.07 -15.54 9.65
CA TYR A 102 3.63 -15.30 9.73
C TYR A 102 3.02 -15.15 8.34
N TYR A 103 3.57 -14.27 7.50
CA TYR A 103 3.06 -14.06 6.14
C TYR A 103 3.04 -15.36 5.32
N ASN A 104 4.13 -16.13 5.34
CA ASN A 104 4.26 -17.40 4.61
C ASN A 104 3.27 -18.48 5.10
N SER A 105 2.81 -18.39 6.35
CA SER A 105 1.81 -19.33 6.89
C SER A 105 0.39 -19.05 6.39
N ARG A 106 0.14 -17.90 5.76
CA ARG A 106 -1.20 -17.47 5.33
C ARG A 106 -1.52 -18.06 3.96
N VAL A 107 -2.73 -18.60 3.84
CA VAL A 107 -3.30 -18.97 2.54
C VAL A 107 -4.13 -17.79 2.04
N ARG A 108 -3.56 -17.01 1.10
CA ARG A 108 -4.25 -15.87 0.49
C ARG A 108 -5.35 -16.37 -0.43
N ARG A 109 -6.58 -15.92 -0.17
CA ARG A 109 -7.76 -16.34 -0.94
C ARG A 109 -8.17 -15.38 -2.06
N PHE A 110 -7.57 -14.18 -2.18
CA PHE A 110 -7.84 -13.20 -3.26
C PHE A 110 -9.32 -13.09 -3.69
N GLY A 111 -10.26 -13.07 -2.73
CA GLY A 111 -11.69 -12.99 -3.04
C GLY A 111 -12.36 -14.30 -3.50
N ALA A 112 -11.66 -15.43 -3.51
CA ALA A 112 -12.26 -16.75 -3.64
C ALA A 112 -13.10 -17.05 -2.37
N ILE A 113 -14.42 -17.01 -2.54
CA ILE A 113 -15.39 -17.38 -1.52
C ILE A 113 -15.21 -18.88 -1.22
N SER A 114 -15.06 -19.23 0.06
CA SER A 114 -15.21 -20.61 0.55
C SER A 114 -16.67 -20.95 0.75
#